data_AF-A0A2D5B374-F1
#
_entry.id   AF-A0A2D5B374-F1
#
_cell.length_a   1.000
_cell.length_b   1.000
_cell.length_c   1.000
_cell.angle_alpha   90.00
_cell.angle_beta   90.00
_cell.angle_gamma   90.00
#
_symmetry.space_group_name_H-M   'P 1'
#
loop_
_entity.id
_entity.type
_entity.pdbx_description
1 polymer ?
#
loop_
_entity_poly.entity_id
_entity_poly.type
_entity_poly.pdbx_seq_one_letter_code
_entity_poly.pdbx_strand_id
1 'polypeptide(L)' 'MHAGLFVDADLNGDGSVTVNDLLIVIAQWGTEGPLGDVTRDDLVNIEDLLMVISRWGFCD' A
#
# COMPACT_ATOMS: atom_id res chain seq x y z
N MET A 1 -15.46 0.18 -16.05
CA MET A 1 -15.72 -0.82 -14.99
C MET A 1 -14.95 -2.09 -15.35
N HIS A 2 -13.74 -2.24 -14.81
CA HIS A 2 -13.03 -3.51 -14.69
C HIS A 2 -12.87 -3.72 -13.18
N ALA A 3 -13.52 -4.74 -12.65
CA ALA A 3 -13.46 -5.13 -11.26
C ALA A 3 -12.52 -6.34 -11.15
N GLY A 4 -11.49 -6.24 -10.30
CA GLY A 4 -10.58 -7.35 -10.01
C GLY A 4 -9.32 -6.91 -9.24
N LEU A 5 -9.38 -6.93 -7.90
CA LEU A 5 -8.36 -7.48 -6.99
C LEU A 5 -6.86 -7.07 -7.01
N PHE A 6 -6.43 -6.05 -7.76
CA PHE A 6 -4.99 -5.79 -7.96
C PHE A 6 -4.34 -4.49 -7.45
N VAL A 7 -4.97 -3.63 -6.64
CA VAL A 7 -4.38 -2.28 -6.39
C VAL A 7 -4.26 -1.79 -4.94
N ASP A 8 -4.45 -2.63 -3.92
CA ASP A 8 -4.40 -2.10 -2.53
C ASP A 8 -3.00 -1.56 -2.14
N ALA A 9 -1.92 -2.05 -2.76
CA ALA A 9 -0.53 -1.68 -2.41
C ALA A 9 0.21 -0.84 -3.48
N ASP A 10 -0.41 -0.54 -4.63
CA ASP A 10 0.10 0.45 -5.59
C ASP A 10 -0.41 1.83 -5.13
N LEU A 11 0.35 2.43 -4.22
CA LEU A 11 -0.05 3.60 -3.47
C LEU A 11 0.22 4.89 -4.23
N ASN A 12 1.13 4.85 -5.22
CA ASN A 12 1.42 5.98 -6.10
C ASN A 12 0.66 5.93 -7.43
N GLY A 13 0.00 4.81 -7.75
CA GLY A 13 -0.81 4.61 -8.95
C GLY A 13 0.00 4.42 -10.23
N ASP A 14 1.24 3.95 -10.15
CA ASP A 14 2.14 3.78 -11.30
C ASP A 14 2.04 2.41 -11.98
N GLY A 15 1.19 1.52 -11.45
CA GLY A 15 0.97 0.17 -11.95
C GLY A 15 1.94 -0.86 -11.41
N SER A 16 2.83 -0.48 -10.48
CA SER A 16 3.82 -1.37 -9.87
C SER A 16 3.93 -1.14 -8.37
N VAL A 17 3.97 -2.22 -7.58
CA VAL A 17 4.29 -2.16 -6.16
C VAL A 17 5.81 -2.25 -5.98
N THR A 18 6.42 -1.15 -5.58
CA THR A 18 7.87 -0.97 -5.50
C THR A 18 8.29 -0.33 -4.17
N VAL A 19 9.57 0.05 -4.07
CA VAL A 19 10.08 0.82 -2.94
C VAL A 19 9.37 2.16 -2.77
N ASN A 20 8.82 2.74 -3.84
CA ASN A 20 8.10 4.01 -3.75
C ASN A 20 6.83 3.88 -2.91
N ASP A 21 6.10 2.78 -3.04
CA ASP A 21 4.89 2.50 -2.24
C ASP A 21 5.25 2.21 -0.78
N LEU A 22 6.31 1.44 -0.56
CA LEU A 22 6.83 1.20 0.80
C LEU A 22 7.20 2.52 1.50
N LEU A 23 7.80 3.48 0.78
CA LEU A 23 8.15 4.78 1.33
C LEU A 23 6.92 5.63 1.69
N ILE A 24 5.77 5.43 1.04
CA ILE A 24 4.50 6.07 1.43
C ILE A 24 4.04 5.56 2.81
N VAL A 25 4.12 4.24 3.06
CA VAL A 25 3.79 3.65 4.38
C VAL A 25 4.73 4.19 5.47
N ILE A 26 6.04 4.19 5.23
CA ILE A 26 7.02 4.71 6.20
C ILE A 26 6.77 6.20 6.50
N ALA A 27 6.41 6.98 5.48
CA ALA A 27 6.15 8.41 5.66
C ALA A 27 4.92 8.71 6.52
N GLN A 28 3.98 7.77 6.65
CA GLN A 28 2.73 7.93 7.38
C GLN A 28 2.66 7.11 8.68
N TRP A 29 3.78 6.49 9.08
CA TRP A 29 3.86 5.58 10.21
C TRP A 29 3.28 6.16 11.52
N GLY A 30 2.40 5.40 12.18
CA GLY A 30 1.77 5.77 13.44
C GLY A 30 0.68 6.84 13.32
N THR A 31 0.13 7.04 12.12
CA THR A 31 -0.99 7.96 11.86
C THR A 31 -2.17 7.20 11.26
N GLU A 32 -3.33 7.84 11.09
CA GLU A 32 -4.44 7.30 10.28
C GLU A 32 -4.11 7.32 8.77
N GLY A 33 -3.05 8.03 8.36
CA GLY A 33 -2.47 8.13 7.03
C GLY A 33 -3.23 7.42 5.89
N PRO A 34 -4.18 8.10 5.21
CA PRO A 34 -5.13 7.43 4.31
C PRO A 34 -4.51 6.79 3.05
N LEU A 35 -3.22 7.04 2.78
CA LEU A 35 -2.49 6.35 1.71
C LEU A 35 -1.64 5.19 2.24
N GLY A 36 -1.08 5.32 3.44
CA GLY A 36 -0.25 4.31 4.08
C GLY A 36 -1.05 3.31 4.93
N ASP A 37 -2.32 3.59 5.23
CA ASP A 37 -3.26 2.67 5.86
C ASP A 37 -3.86 1.76 4.79
N VAL A 38 -3.06 0.76 4.44
CA VAL A 38 -3.37 -0.19 3.38
C VAL A 38 -4.41 -1.19 3.91
N THR A 39 -4.35 -1.55 5.19
CA THR A 39 -5.27 -2.49 5.85
C THR A 39 -6.65 -1.90 6.16
N ARG A 40 -6.77 -0.57 6.16
CA ARG A 40 -7.98 0.21 6.48
C ARG A 40 -8.43 0.01 7.92
N ASP A 41 -7.47 0.01 8.85
CA ASP A 41 -7.70 -0.16 10.29
C ASP A 41 -7.52 1.13 11.10
N ASP A 42 -7.36 2.26 10.41
CA ASP A 42 -7.12 3.60 10.96
C ASP A 42 -5.73 3.75 11.64
N LEU A 43 -4.78 2.82 11.41
CA LEU A 43 -3.43 2.92 11.95
C LEU A 43 -2.34 2.37 11.01
N VAL A 44 -1.55 3.27 10.41
CA VAL A 44 -0.37 2.88 9.64
C VAL A 44 0.69 2.22 10.53
N ASN A 45 0.88 0.92 10.37
CA ASN A 45 1.78 0.12 11.17
C ASN A 45 2.46 -1.01 10.36
N ILE A 46 2.98 -2.01 11.07
CA ILE A 46 3.70 -3.12 10.45
C ILE A 46 2.82 -3.98 9.54
N GLU A 47 1.51 -4.06 9.81
CA GLU A 47 0.56 -4.82 9.00
C GLU A 47 0.41 -4.22 7.60
N ASP A 48 0.36 -2.89 7.48
CA ASP A 48 0.34 -2.19 6.19
C ASP A 48 1.62 -2.41 5.39
N LEU A 49 2.78 -2.30 6.06
CA LEU A 49 4.07 -2.55 5.44
C LEU A 49 4.18 -3.99 4.92
N LEU A 50 3.74 -4.97 5.71
CA LEU A 50 3.73 -6.36 5.29
C LEU A 50 2.76 -6.60 4.14
N MET A 51 1.63 -5.87 4.07
CA MET A 51 0.73 -5.92 2.92
C MET A 51 1.41 -5.41 1.65
N VAL A 52 2.15 -4.29 1.70
CA VAL A 52 2.94 -3.80 0.55
C VAL A 52 3.97 -4.83 0.09
N ILE A 53 4.75 -5.39 1.02
CA ILE A 53 5.74 -6.43 0.68
C ILE A 53 5.07 -7.67 0.08
N SER A 54 3.88 -8.05 0.54
CA SER A 54 3.15 -9.22 0.02
C SER A 54 2.69 -9.06 -1.44
N ARG A 55 2.64 -7.83 -1.94
CA ARG A 55 2.17 -7.48 -3.28
C ARG A 55 3.27 -6.99 -4.22
N TRP A 56 4.54 -7.14 -3.82
CA TRP A 56 5.68 -6.63 -4.58
C TRP A 56 5.72 -7.11 -6.03
N GLY A 57 5.94 -6.18 -6.96
CA GLY A 57 5.94 -6.47 -8.40
C GLY A 57 4.81 -5.75 -9.14
N PHE A 58 4.52 -6.21 -10.36
CA PHE A 58 3.48 -5.60 -11.20
C PHE A 58 2.09 -6.03 -10.75
N CYS A 59 1.12 -5.12 -10.93
CA CYS A 59 -0.30 -5.44 -10.80
C CYS A 59 -0.72 -6.24 -12.04
N ASP A 60 -1.06 -7.54 -11.88
CA ASP A 60 -1.62 -8.39 -12.96
C ASP A 60 -3.13 -8.21 -13.15
#